data_AF-A0A505DKA6-F1
#
_entry.id   AF-A0A505DKA6-F1
#
_cell.length_a   1.000
_cell.length_b   1.000
_cell.length_c   1.000
_cell.angle_alpha   90.00
_cell.angle_beta   90.00
_cell.angle_gamma   90.00
#
_symmetry.space_group_name_H-M   'P 1'
#
loop_
_entity.id
_entity.type
_entity.pdbx_description
1 polymer ?
#
loop_
_entity_poly.entity_id
_entity_poly.type
_entity_poly.pdbx_seq_one_letter_code
_entity_poly.pdbx_strand_id
1 'polypeptide(L)'
;MDGLGWVCAGLVAFPVPFLLWFGVIPLWVDRRLRRSGREVMGLCRNVSTSEGRYSTSFEFSTHTGDRIIYISPLSGRRWGTPGNEALLVYDPASPWRRVRSRRELDSRSEAWASLWWLLSLEVINLTVFLLYLSY
;
A
#
# COMPACT_ATOMS: atom_id res chain seq x y z
N MET A 1 2.67 24.72 28.33
CA MET A 1 2.08 23.38 28.08
C MET A 1 2.46 22.49 29.23
N ASP A 2 1.49 22.15 30.05
CA ASP A 2 1.54 21.10 31.06
C ASP A 2 1.64 19.71 30.42
N GLY A 3 1.96 18.70 31.23
CA GLY A 3 2.22 17.34 30.76
C GLY A 3 1.06 16.73 29.97
N LEU A 4 -0.19 17.10 30.28
CA LEU A 4 -1.37 16.63 29.55
C LEU A 4 -1.39 17.13 28.10
N GLY A 5 -1.04 18.40 27.88
CA GLY A 5 -0.96 18.98 26.54
C GLY A 5 0.08 18.31 25.65
N TRP A 6 1.22 17.88 26.21
CA TRP A 6 2.22 17.09 25.49
C TRP A 6 1.73 15.69 25.14
N VAL A 7 0.97 15.04 26.04
CA VAL A 7 0.34 13.75 25.77
C VAL A 7 -0.67 13.86 24.62
N CYS A 8 -1.54 14.88 24.65
CA CYS A 8 -2.52 15.09 23.59
C CYS A 8 -1.84 15.42 22.24
N ALA A 9 -0.81 16.27 22.24
CA ALA A 9 -0.03 16.55 21.03
C ALA A 9 0.64 15.29 20.46
N GLY A 10 1.18 14.42 21.32
CA GLY A 10 1.73 13.13 20.92
C GLY A 10 0.69 12.20 20.29
N LEU A 11 -0.51 12.14 20.84
CA LEU A 11 -1.62 11.32 20.31
C LEU A 11 -2.11 11.80 18.94
N VAL A 12 -2.04 13.11 18.66
CA VAL A 12 -2.33 13.66 17.33
C VAL A 12 -1.18 13.44 16.36
N ALA A 13 0.08 13.58 16.80
CA ALA A 13 1.21 13.40 15.89
C ALA A 13 1.46 11.93 15.51
N PHE A 14 1.15 10.99 16.41
CA PHE A 14 1.49 9.58 16.25
C PHE A 14 0.85 8.87 15.04
N PRO A 15 -0.45 9.07 14.68
CA PRO A 15 -1.09 8.38 13.57
C PRO A 15 -0.68 8.93 12.19
N VAL A 16 -0.17 10.17 12.13
CA VAL A 16 0.15 10.88 10.88
C VAL A 16 1.14 10.10 9.99
N PRO A 17 2.28 9.58 10.49
CA PRO A 17 3.16 8.74 9.69
C PRO A 17 2.46 7.49 9.12
N PHE A 18 1.56 6.88 9.89
CA PHE A 18 0.81 5.68 9.46
C PHE A 18 -0.23 6.02 8.38
N LEU A 19 -0.89 7.17 8.48
CA LEU A 19 -1.79 7.68 7.43
C LEU A 19 -1.08 7.79 6.09
N LEU A 20 0.14 8.32 6.11
CA LEU A 20 0.96 8.45 4.92
C LEU A 20 1.40 7.09 4.39
N TRP A 21 1.98 6.23 5.22
CA TRP A 21 2.57 4.96 4.79
C TRP A 21 1.54 3.92 4.36
N PHE A 22 0.42 3.82 5.06
CA PHE A 22 -0.59 2.77 4.82
C PHE A 22 -1.82 3.27 4.06
N GLY A 23 -2.00 4.58 3.92
CA GLY A 23 -3.13 5.16 3.18
C GLY A 23 -2.67 5.90 1.93
N VAL A 24 -1.99 7.03 2.10
CA VAL A 24 -1.73 7.96 1.00
C VAL A 24 -0.72 7.41 -0.03
N ILE A 25 0.43 6.93 0.43
CA ILE A 25 1.50 6.42 -0.44
C ILE A 25 1.03 5.25 -1.32
N PRO A 26 0.40 4.18 -0.80
CA PRO A 26 -0.06 3.07 -1.64
C PRO A 26 -1.12 3.52 -2.66
N LEU A 27 -2.07 4.39 -2.28
CA LEU A 27 -3.06 4.94 -3.22
C LEU A 27 -2.42 5.80 -4.30
N TRP A 28 -1.37 6.55 -3.96
CA TRP A 28 -0.62 7.34 -4.93
C TRP A 28 0.15 6.44 -5.90
N VAL A 29 0.78 5.36 -5.42
CA VAL A 29 1.44 4.36 -6.27
C VAL A 29 0.43 3.72 -7.22
N ASP A 30 -0.74 3.30 -6.72
CA ASP A 30 -1.79 2.71 -7.55
C ASP A 30 -2.26 3.68 -8.65
N ARG A 31 -2.51 4.94 -8.29
CA ARG A 31 -2.87 6.00 -9.26
C ARG A 31 -1.78 6.23 -10.29
N ARG A 32 -0.51 6.24 -9.88
CA ARG A 32 0.62 6.44 -10.78
C ARG A 32 0.78 5.27 -11.74
N LEU A 33 0.70 4.03 -11.25
CA LEU A 33 0.76 2.83 -12.09
C LEU A 33 -0.40 2.78 -13.10
N ARG A 34 -1.60 3.19 -12.71
CA ARG A 34 -2.74 3.29 -13.65
C ARG A 34 -2.55 4.35 -14.75
N ARG A 35 -1.79 5.42 -14.48
CA ARG A 35 -1.59 6.54 -15.42
C ARG A 35 -0.39 6.37 -16.33
N SER A 36 0.73 5.88 -15.78
CA SER A 36 2.03 5.85 -16.47
C SER A 36 2.72 4.50 -16.39
N GLY A 37 2.05 3.48 -15.87
CA GLY A 37 2.61 2.14 -15.78
C GLY A 37 2.76 1.51 -17.15
N ARG A 38 3.82 0.70 -17.30
CA ARG A 38 4.01 -0.17 -18.45
C ARG A 38 3.56 -1.57 -18.11
N GLU A 39 2.85 -2.18 -19.04
CA GLU A 39 2.35 -3.53 -18.88
C GLU A 39 3.39 -4.54 -19.39
N VAL A 40 3.51 -5.66 -18.69
CA VAL A 40 4.43 -6.75 -19.03
C VAL A 40 3.88 -8.07 -18.51
N MET A 41 4.13 -9.15 -19.25
CA MET A 41 3.82 -10.49 -18.77
C MET A 41 4.87 -10.94 -17.77
N GLY A 42 4.42 -11.34 -16.58
CA GLY A 42 5.26 -11.91 -15.53
C GLY A 42 4.80 -13.31 -15.15
N LEU A 43 5.75 -14.20 -14.89
CA LEU A 43 5.49 -15.56 -14.43
C LEU A 43 5.24 -15.57 -12.92
N CYS A 44 4.12 -16.13 -12.48
CA CYS A 44 3.88 -16.37 -11.07
C CYS A 44 4.77 -17.52 -10.57
N ARG A 45 5.73 -17.23 -9.69
CA ARG A 45 6.66 -18.23 -9.15
C ARG A 45 6.08 -18.96 -7.96
N ASN A 46 5.58 -18.22 -6.97
CA ASN A 46 5.13 -18.82 -5.71
C ASN A 46 3.96 -18.03 -5.11
N VAL A 47 3.19 -18.71 -4.26
CA VAL A 47 2.16 -18.11 -3.43
C VAL A 47 2.38 -18.59 -2.02
N SER A 48 2.82 -17.69 -1.14
CA SER A 48 2.90 -17.96 0.29
C SER A 48 1.62 -17.52 0.99
N THR A 49 1.33 -18.18 2.11
CA THR A 49 0.19 -17.85 2.97
C THR A 49 0.68 -17.54 4.38
N SER A 50 0.14 -16.51 5.00
CA SER A 50 0.42 -16.11 6.37
C SER A 50 -0.85 -15.53 6.98
N GLU A 51 -1.28 -16.06 8.13
CA GLU A 51 -2.46 -15.57 8.87
C GLU A 51 -3.75 -15.50 8.01
N GLY A 52 -3.94 -16.47 7.10
CA GLY A 52 -5.08 -16.50 6.19
C GLY A 52 -5.02 -15.48 5.04
N ARG A 53 -3.89 -14.80 4.86
CA ARG A 53 -3.60 -13.87 3.76
C ARG A 53 -2.57 -14.45 2.80
N TYR A 54 -2.64 -14.04 1.55
CA TYR A 54 -1.78 -14.52 0.47
C TYR A 54 -0.76 -13.45 0.07
N SER A 55 0.48 -13.87 -0.14
CA SER A 55 1.52 -13.09 -0.82
C SER A 55 1.97 -13.86 -2.06
N THR A 56 1.94 -13.21 -3.23
CA THR A 56 2.23 -13.83 -4.52
C THR A 56 3.52 -13.23 -5.08
N SER A 57 4.46 -14.09 -5.48
CA SER A 57 5.69 -13.67 -6.14
C SER A 57 5.59 -13.83 -7.66
N PHE A 58 5.99 -12.80 -8.38
CA PHE A 58 6.04 -12.77 -9.82
C PHE A 58 7.44 -12.42 -10.29
N GLU A 59 7.89 -13.05 -11.37
CA GLU A 59 9.12 -12.70 -12.06
C GLU A 59 8.77 -12.15 -13.44
N PHE A 60 9.41 -11.05 -13.83
CA PHE A 60 9.25 -10.49 -15.16
C PHE A 60 10.56 -9.84 -15.62
N SER A 61 10.68 -9.64 -16.94
CA SER A 61 11.79 -8.88 -17.53
C SER A 61 11.28 -7.51 -17.96
N THR A 62 11.98 -6.45 -17.55
CA THR A 62 11.67 -5.08 -17.99
C THR A 62 12.01 -4.90 -19.47
N HIS A 63 11.56 -3.78 -20.05
CA HIS A 63 11.90 -3.41 -21.42
C HIS A 63 13.40 -3.17 -21.64
N THR A 64 14.17 -2.90 -20.58
CA THR A 64 15.63 -2.77 -20.61
C THR A 64 16.35 -4.12 -20.49
N GLY A 65 15.61 -5.21 -20.26
CA GLY A 65 16.15 -6.56 -20.11
C GLY A 65 16.41 -6.98 -18.65
N ASP A 66 16.18 -6.10 -17.68
CA ASP A 66 16.40 -6.41 -16.26
C ASP A 66 15.35 -7.39 -15.74
N ARG A 67 15.79 -8.46 -15.10
CA ARG A 67 14.92 -9.42 -14.42
C ARG A 67 14.59 -8.93 -13.02
N ILE A 68 13.30 -8.82 -12.73
CA ILE A 68 12.79 -8.32 -11.45
C ILE A 68 11.84 -9.34 -10.85
N ILE A 69 11.99 -9.55 -9.54
CA ILE A 69 11.07 -10.35 -8.74
C ILE A 69 10.22 -9.39 -7.93
N TYR A 70 8.93 -9.31 -8.28
CA TYR A 70 7.92 -8.59 -7.53
C TYR A 70 7.26 -9.53 -6.51
N ILE A 71 7.16 -9.08 -5.25
CA ILE A 71 6.42 -9.79 -4.21
C ILE A 71 5.23 -8.92 -3.83
N SER A 72 4.02 -9.45 -4.02
CA SER A 72 2.82 -8.75 -3.62
C SER A 72 2.74 -8.65 -2.09
N PRO A 73 2.21 -7.54 -1.55
CA PRO A 73 1.88 -7.44 -0.13
C PRO A 73 0.87 -8.53 0.24
N LEU A 74 0.84 -8.83 1.53
CA LEU A 74 -0.17 -9.72 2.10
C LEU A 74 -1.55 -9.13 1.86
N SER A 75 -2.40 -9.89 1.18
CA SER A 75 -3.78 -9.49 0.91
C SER A 75 -4.73 -10.64 1.18
N GLY A 76 -6.01 -10.33 1.38
CA GLY A 76 -7.03 -11.38 1.53
C GLY A 76 -7.29 -12.19 0.26
N ARG A 77 -6.62 -11.88 -0.86
CA ARG A 77 -6.85 -12.47 -2.18
C ARG A 77 -5.59 -13.02 -2.79
N ARG A 78 -5.74 -14.06 -3.61
CA ARG A 78 -4.68 -14.60 -4.43
C ARG A 78 -4.62 -13.84 -5.76
N TRP A 79 -3.46 -13.28 -6.11
CA TRP A 79 -3.31 -12.48 -7.34
C TRP A 79 -2.85 -13.29 -8.56
N GLY A 80 -2.31 -14.48 -8.34
CA GLY A 80 -1.82 -15.36 -9.41
C GLY A 80 -1.78 -16.83 -9.00
N THR A 81 -1.61 -17.70 -10.00
CA THR A 81 -1.45 -19.14 -9.82
C THR A 81 -0.01 -19.51 -10.22
N PRO A 82 0.75 -20.23 -9.39
CA PRO A 82 2.10 -20.68 -9.71
C PRO A 82 2.16 -21.37 -11.07
N GLY A 83 3.17 -21.03 -11.87
CA GLY A 83 3.36 -21.55 -13.22
C GLY A 83 2.55 -20.83 -14.31
N ASN A 84 1.59 -19.97 -13.95
CA ASN A 84 0.83 -19.17 -14.91
C ASN A 84 1.42 -17.77 -15.05
N GLU A 85 1.30 -17.22 -16.26
CA GLU A 85 1.61 -15.83 -16.51
C GLU A 85 0.48 -14.90 -16.02
N ALA A 86 0.86 -13.71 -15.59
CA ALA A 86 -0.04 -12.64 -15.19
C ALA A 86 0.46 -11.31 -15.75
N LEU A 87 -0.49 -10.44 -16.10
CA LEU A 87 -0.17 -9.08 -16.53
C LEU A 87 0.25 -8.26 -15.30
N LEU A 88 1.49 -7.76 -15.32
CA LEU A 88 2.04 -6.85 -14.32
C LEU A 88 2.12 -5.44 -14.89
N VAL A 89 1.99 -4.46 -14.01
CA VAL A 89 2.13 -3.04 -14.34
C VAL A 89 3.24 -2.48 -13.46
N TYR A 90 4.28 -1.92 -14.07
CA TYR A 90 5.42 -1.33 -13.37
C TYR A 90 5.67 0.12 -13.77
N ASP A 91 6.27 0.89 -12.87
CA ASP A 91 6.75 2.24 -13.18
C ASP A 91 8.15 2.15 -13.83
N PRO A 92 8.32 2.57 -15.11
CA PRO A 92 9.62 2.49 -15.78
C PRO A 92 10.69 3.35 -15.11
N ALA A 93 10.32 4.38 -14.34
CA ALA A 93 11.28 5.19 -13.58
C ALA A 93 11.80 4.49 -12.31
N SER A 94 11.09 3.47 -11.81
CA SER A 94 11.46 2.75 -10.60
C SER A 94 10.90 1.31 -10.59
N PRO A 95 11.38 0.44 -11.50
CA PRO A 95 10.76 -0.85 -11.76
C PRO A 95 10.95 -1.85 -10.59
N TRP A 96 11.94 -1.62 -9.72
CA TRP A 96 12.17 -2.43 -8.51
C TRP A 96 11.24 -2.07 -7.35
N ARG A 97 10.69 -0.85 -7.33
CA ARG A 97 9.94 -0.32 -6.17
C ARG A 97 8.44 -0.25 -6.41
N ARG A 98 8.02 -0.04 -7.67
CA ARG A 98 6.62 0.21 -8.01
C ARG A 98 6.18 -0.75 -9.09
N VAL A 99 5.65 -1.88 -8.64
CA VAL A 99 5.06 -2.92 -9.47
C VAL A 99 3.81 -3.43 -8.78
N ARG A 100 2.78 -3.73 -9.56
CA ARG A 100 1.55 -4.39 -9.10
C ARG A 100 1.07 -5.34 -10.18
N SER A 101 0.34 -6.38 -9.79
CA SER A 101 -0.41 -7.13 -10.81
C SER A 101 -1.60 -6.31 -11.29
N ARG A 102 -2.03 -6.50 -12.55
CA ARG A 102 -3.20 -5.79 -13.08
C ARG A 102 -4.47 -6.11 -12.27
N ARG A 103 -4.64 -7.36 -11.88
CA ARG A 103 -5.75 -7.82 -11.02
C ARG A 103 -5.74 -7.15 -9.65
N GLU A 104 -4.56 -6.95 -9.06
CA GLU A 104 -4.39 -6.21 -7.81
C GLU A 104 -4.76 -4.73 -7.99
N LEU A 105 -4.29 -4.11 -9.07
CA LEU A 105 -4.65 -2.72 -9.40
C LEU A 105 -6.14 -2.53 -9.62
N ASP A 106 -6.82 -3.44 -10.31
CA ASP A 106 -8.26 -3.34 -10.60
C ASP A 106 -9.12 -3.65 -9.35
N SER A 107 -8.55 -4.29 -8.33
CA SER A 107 -9.23 -4.53 -7.06
C SER A 107 -9.37 -3.25 -6.22
N ARG A 108 -10.32 -3.25 -5.29
CA ARG A 108 -10.45 -2.15 -4.31
C ARG A 108 -9.24 -2.22 -3.38
N SER A 109 -8.34 -1.25 -3.51
CA SER A 109 -7.13 -1.14 -2.69
C SER A 109 -7.49 -1.14 -1.20
N GLU A 110 -6.93 -2.09 -0.44
CA GLU A 110 -7.09 -2.18 1.02
C GLU A 110 -6.59 -0.90 1.73
N ALA A 111 -5.73 -0.13 1.05
CA ALA A 111 -5.26 1.18 1.48
C ALA A 111 -6.38 2.21 1.72
N TRP A 112 -7.54 2.06 1.06
CA TRP A 112 -8.68 2.91 1.36
C TRP A 112 -9.27 2.62 2.75
N ALA A 113 -9.32 1.34 3.14
CA ALA A 113 -9.85 0.97 4.44
C ALA A 113 -8.93 1.44 5.58
N SER A 114 -7.61 1.26 5.42
CA SER A 114 -6.62 1.79 6.37
C SER A 114 -6.66 3.32 6.43
N LEU A 115 -6.76 4.01 5.30
CA LEU A 115 -6.89 5.47 5.25
C LEU A 115 -8.12 5.95 6.04
N TRP A 116 -9.29 5.38 5.79
CA TRP A 116 -10.52 5.78 6.50
C TRP A 116 -10.45 5.50 7.99
N TRP A 117 -9.92 4.35 8.39
CA TRP A 117 -9.76 4.01 9.81
C TRP A 117 -8.84 4.99 10.53
N LEU A 118 -7.66 5.26 9.93
CA LEU A 118 -6.68 6.16 10.52
C LEU A 118 -7.16 7.62 10.50
N LEU A 119 -7.89 8.06 9.47
CA LEU A 119 -8.49 9.39 9.42
C LEU A 119 -9.52 9.58 10.52
N SER A 120 -10.38 8.59 10.75
CA SER A 120 -11.37 8.65 11.84
C SER A 120 -10.70 8.76 13.21
N LEU A 121 -9.63 7.98 13.43
CA LEU A 121 -8.85 8.05 14.67
C LEU A 121 -8.17 9.41 14.85
N GLU A 122 -7.60 9.95 13.76
CA GLU A 122 -6.97 11.27 13.75
C GLU A 122 -7.99 12.38 14.09
N VAL A 123 -9.19 12.34 13.52
CA VAL A 123 -10.27 13.30 13.79
C VAL A 123 -10.68 13.25 15.26
N ILE A 124 -10.79 12.05 15.86
CA ILE A 124 -11.11 11.90 17.28
C ILE A 124 -10.01 12.53 18.15
N ASN A 125 -8.74 12.20 17.88
CA ASN A 125 -7.60 12.74 18.64
C ASN A 125 -7.50 14.26 18.52
N LEU A 126 -7.69 14.80 17.32
CA LEU A 126 -7.70 16.23 17.07
C LEU A 126 -8.85 16.91 17.82
N THR A 127 -10.04 16.31 17.83
CA THR A 127 -11.19 16.84 18.57
C THR A 127 -10.91 16.91 20.07
N VAL A 128 -10.33 15.86 20.66
CA VAL A 128 -9.95 15.84 22.07
C VAL A 128 -8.90 16.91 22.38
N PHE A 129 -7.90 17.07 21.51
CA PHE A 129 -6.86 18.09 21.70
C PHE A 129 -7.43 19.52 21.60
N LEU A 130 -8.31 19.79 20.63
CA LEU A 130 -8.97 21.08 20.49
C LEU A 130 -9.86 21.42 21.69
N LEU A 131 -10.60 20.43 22.21
CA LEU A 131 -11.39 20.60 23.43
C LEU A 131 -10.49 20.94 24.63
N TYR A 132 -9.34 20.26 24.77
CA TYR A 132 -8.38 20.58 25.82
C TYR A 132 -7.82 22.01 25.70
N LEU A 133 -7.50 22.47 24.49
CA LEU A 133 -7.04 23.86 24.28
C LEU A 133 -8.11 24.93 24.56
N SER A 134 -9.39 24.54 24.51
CA SER A 134 -10.52 25.44 24.78
C SER A 134 -10.90 25.55 26.25
N TYR A 135 -10.29 24.73 27.11
CA TYR A 135 -10.45 24.74 28.57
C TYR A 135 -9.33 25.55 29.22
#